data_AF-A0A958CPF6-F1
#
_entry.id   AF-A0A958CPF6-F1
#
_cell.length_a   1.000
_cell.length_b   1.000
_cell.length_c   1.000
_cell.angle_alpha   90.00
_cell.angle_beta   90.00
_cell.angle_gamma   90.00
#
_symmetry.space_group_name_H-M   'P 1'
#
loop_
_entity.id
_entity.type
_entity.pdbx_description
1 polymer ?
#
loop_
_entity_poly.entity_id
_entity_poly.type
_entity_poly.pdbx_seq_one_letter_code
_entity_poly.pdbx_strand_id
1 'polypeptide(L)'
;MAAQMSVAGQRLKSEDPPGPGAERADSRWSRLLIAVLAVLIAYVIACYVLVLTSIPAYYRNVVSLSVPTSYIGGEVAANNVMVATEAAARGMSLSTYAIYSVTVNLLVAAGFVLAGLLILSKAQQEWFRWFTAFMLLFFPLGTLEWVLLVAGINQAFYQLGGLLWPAFLIFLYLFPNGRAVPRWSRWPMAVIVGVHFLVQATGFASYYVEFSADLLQTVSSLFVVVLIGFAFILFCQVYRYRYVSTAVERAQIKWFVATLALIVVFSVADTLISGQVLQSRPGFSADLDNISNLLIPASITIAILRYRLWDIDVIIRKTLIYTTLTAMLALVYFGAVVLLQQVFGSLTGADKSPLAIVISTLVIAALFTPLRRRIQDWIDRRFFRRKYDAQQVLAQFALTARDETDLDALTSELVRVVQETMQPESVSVWLVDDEDAKWREGTKRPRGVRDLRVSS
;
A
#
# COMPACT_ATOMS: atom_id res chain seq x y z
N MET A 1 -36.66 20.55 43.01
CA MET A 1 -36.17 19.44 42.17
C MET A 1 -36.99 19.27 40.87
N ALA A 2 -37.56 20.36 40.30
CA ALA A 2 -38.41 20.32 39.11
C ALA A 2 -37.93 21.24 37.97
N ALA A 3 -36.72 21.83 38.10
CA ALA A 3 -36.16 22.76 37.11
C ALA A 3 -35.01 22.16 36.26
N GLN A 4 -34.64 20.89 36.49
CA GLN A 4 -33.54 20.22 35.76
C GLN A 4 -33.98 19.28 34.63
N MET A 5 -35.29 19.06 34.44
CA MET A 5 -35.79 18.17 33.37
C MET A 5 -36.18 18.89 32.07
N SER A 6 -36.13 20.22 32.01
CA SER A 6 -36.55 20.99 30.82
C SER A 6 -35.44 21.16 29.76
N VAL A 7 -34.16 20.96 30.11
CA VAL A 7 -33.03 21.22 29.18
C VAL A 7 -32.59 19.97 28.40
N ALA A 8 -33.09 18.78 28.76
CA ALA A 8 -32.74 17.51 28.10
C ALA A 8 -33.58 17.22 26.83
N GLY A 9 -34.62 18.00 26.55
CA GLY A 9 -35.59 17.73 25.47
C GLY A 9 -35.28 18.35 24.09
N GLN A 10 -34.16 19.07 23.92
CA GLN A 10 -33.91 19.86 22.69
C GLN A 10 -32.66 19.49 21.87
N ARG A 11 -32.00 18.35 22.12
CA ARG A 11 -30.81 17.92 21.34
C ARG A 11 -30.93 16.55 20.66
N LEU A 12 -32.14 16.17 20.27
CA LEU A 12 -32.36 15.15 19.25
C LEU A 12 -33.20 15.76 18.13
N LYS A 13 -32.62 16.71 17.40
CA LYS A 13 -33.01 16.88 16.00
C LYS A 13 -32.58 15.59 15.33
N SER A 14 -33.52 14.68 15.16
CA SER A 14 -33.42 13.62 14.17
C SER A 14 -33.06 14.29 12.85
N GLU A 15 -31.82 14.13 12.41
CA GLU A 15 -31.50 14.31 11.00
C GLU A 15 -32.38 13.29 10.29
N ASP A 16 -33.39 13.77 9.55
CA ASP A 16 -34.17 12.91 8.67
C ASP A 16 -33.20 12.09 7.81
N PRO A 17 -33.43 10.77 7.64
CA PRO A 17 -32.59 9.97 6.76
C PRO A 17 -32.53 10.65 5.39
N PRO A 18 -31.33 10.79 4.80
CA PRO A 18 -31.16 11.52 3.56
C PRO A 18 -32.13 10.98 2.51
N GLY A 19 -32.93 11.88 1.91
CA GLY A 19 -33.89 11.47 0.88
C GLY A 19 -33.19 10.73 -0.28
N PRO A 20 -33.90 9.87 -1.01
CA PRO A 20 -33.32 8.99 -2.04
C PRO A 20 -32.53 9.72 -3.14
N GLY A 21 -32.77 11.02 -3.35
CA GLY A 21 -31.97 11.87 -4.24
C GLY A 21 -30.59 12.24 -3.68
N ALA A 22 -30.45 12.41 -2.37
CA ALA A 22 -29.19 12.74 -1.71
C ALA A 22 -28.24 11.53 -1.68
N GLU A 23 -28.75 10.33 -1.39
CA GLU A 23 -27.95 9.09 -1.47
C GLU A 23 -27.47 8.81 -2.90
N ARG A 24 -28.31 9.06 -3.92
CA ARG A 24 -27.93 8.90 -5.33
C ARG A 24 -26.87 9.92 -5.77
N ALA A 25 -26.96 11.17 -5.31
CA ALA A 25 -25.98 12.21 -5.61
C ALA A 25 -24.63 11.92 -4.95
N ASP A 26 -24.61 11.49 -3.68
CA ASP A 26 -23.39 11.12 -2.95
C ASP A 26 -22.69 9.92 -3.60
N SER A 27 -23.49 8.92 -4.05
CA SER A 27 -23.00 7.79 -4.85
C SER A 27 -22.38 8.19 -6.19
N ARG A 28 -22.89 9.23 -6.86
CA ARG A 28 -22.36 9.69 -8.16
C ARG A 28 -21.00 10.39 -7.99
N TRP A 29 -20.86 11.25 -6.99
CA TRP A 29 -19.59 11.94 -6.71
C TRP A 29 -18.50 10.97 -6.25
N SER A 30 -18.84 10.00 -5.39
CA SER A 30 -17.89 8.94 -4.99
C SER A 30 -17.37 8.17 -6.20
N ARG A 31 -18.25 7.76 -7.14
CA ARG A 31 -17.84 7.06 -8.37
C ARG A 31 -16.96 7.92 -9.27
N LEU A 32 -17.25 9.21 -9.40
CA LEU A 32 -16.43 10.12 -10.20
C LEU A 32 -15.04 10.32 -9.57
N LEU A 33 -14.95 10.48 -8.26
CA LEU A 33 -13.67 10.55 -7.54
C LEU A 33 -12.86 9.28 -7.72
N ILE A 34 -13.49 8.10 -7.62
CA ILE A 34 -12.83 6.81 -7.86
C ILE A 34 -12.30 6.73 -9.29
N ALA A 35 -13.08 7.17 -10.29
CA ALA A 35 -12.63 7.18 -11.68
C ALA A 35 -11.41 8.10 -11.89
N VAL A 36 -11.43 9.31 -11.31
CA VAL A 36 -10.29 10.23 -11.34
C VAL A 36 -9.06 9.61 -10.67
N LEU A 37 -9.24 9.01 -9.49
CA LEU A 37 -8.15 8.35 -8.75
C LEU A 37 -7.60 7.15 -9.51
N ALA A 38 -8.42 6.38 -10.22
CA ALA A 38 -7.97 5.28 -11.06
C ALA A 38 -7.08 5.79 -12.21
N VAL A 39 -7.45 6.91 -12.85
CA VAL A 39 -6.61 7.56 -13.88
C VAL A 39 -5.29 8.05 -13.29
N LEU A 40 -5.32 8.69 -12.11
CA LEU A 40 -4.10 9.14 -11.43
C LEU A 40 -3.19 7.97 -11.01
N ILE A 41 -3.78 6.84 -10.58
CA ILE A 41 -3.01 5.62 -10.30
C ILE A 41 -2.39 5.06 -11.58
N ALA A 42 -3.11 5.06 -12.71
CA ALA A 42 -2.56 4.63 -13.99
C ALA A 42 -1.38 5.53 -14.43
N TYR A 43 -1.49 6.84 -14.21
CA TYR A 43 -0.38 7.79 -14.41
C TYR A 43 0.83 7.43 -13.52
N VAL A 44 0.61 7.18 -12.22
CA VAL A 44 1.67 6.76 -11.29
C VAL A 44 2.34 5.47 -11.75
N ILE A 45 1.57 4.47 -12.21
CA ILE A 45 2.09 3.22 -12.76
C ILE A 45 2.97 3.49 -13.99
N ALA A 46 2.54 4.39 -14.89
CA ALA A 46 3.35 4.78 -16.04
C ALA A 46 4.67 5.46 -15.62
N CYS A 47 4.67 6.28 -14.57
CA CYS A 47 5.90 6.85 -14.00
C CYS A 47 6.83 5.77 -13.43
N TYR A 48 6.31 4.74 -12.75
CA TYR A 48 7.13 3.60 -12.32
C TYR A 48 7.74 2.85 -13.49
N VAL A 49 6.97 2.58 -14.54
CA VAL A 49 7.48 1.93 -15.75
C VAL A 49 8.62 2.76 -16.35
N LEU A 50 8.45 4.08 -16.44
CA LEU A 50 9.48 5.00 -16.92
C LEU A 50 10.76 4.94 -16.07
N VAL A 51 10.64 4.92 -14.73
CA VAL A 51 11.78 4.78 -13.83
C VAL A 51 12.50 3.44 -14.07
N LEU A 52 11.75 2.34 -14.12
CA LEU A 52 12.31 1.00 -14.29
C LEU A 52 13.03 0.83 -15.63
N THR A 53 12.47 1.38 -16.72
CA THR A 53 13.11 1.34 -18.04
C THR A 53 14.33 2.25 -18.15
N SER A 54 14.48 3.22 -17.24
CA SER A 54 15.61 4.14 -17.20
C SER A 54 16.83 3.61 -16.44
N ILE A 55 16.68 2.53 -15.65
CA ILE A 55 17.77 1.94 -14.84
C ILE A 55 19.03 1.60 -15.66
N PRO A 56 18.94 1.02 -16.88
CA PRO A 56 20.14 0.74 -17.68
C PRO A 56 20.89 2.00 -18.11
N ALA A 57 20.18 3.09 -18.41
CA ALA A 57 20.79 4.38 -18.76
C ALA A 57 21.42 5.04 -17.53
N TYR A 58 20.71 5.03 -16.39
CA TYR A 58 21.25 5.41 -15.09
C TYR A 58 22.58 4.71 -14.79
N TYR A 59 22.60 3.37 -14.87
CA TYR A 59 23.78 2.58 -14.51
C TYR A 59 24.96 2.90 -15.42
N ARG A 60 24.70 3.01 -16.74
CA ARG A 60 25.71 3.39 -17.71
C ARG A 60 26.33 4.74 -17.35
N ASN A 61 25.51 5.77 -17.13
CA ASN A 61 25.98 7.13 -16.87
C ASN A 61 26.79 7.24 -15.58
N VAL A 62 26.41 6.52 -14.52
CA VAL A 62 27.18 6.48 -13.27
C VAL A 62 28.55 5.85 -13.49
N VAL A 63 28.60 4.69 -14.15
CA VAL A 63 29.86 3.95 -14.33
C VAL A 63 30.80 4.63 -15.31
N SER A 64 30.27 5.30 -16.34
CA SER A 64 31.08 6.06 -17.31
C SER A 64 31.37 7.50 -16.89
N LEU A 65 30.89 7.95 -15.73
CA LEU A 65 30.95 9.36 -15.31
C LEU A 65 30.45 10.29 -16.43
N SER A 66 29.27 9.99 -16.97
CA SER A 66 28.56 10.82 -17.95
C SER A 66 27.20 11.27 -17.42
N VAL A 67 27.10 11.48 -16.11
CA VAL A 67 25.91 12.00 -15.44
C VAL A 67 25.69 13.46 -15.84
N PRO A 68 24.53 13.82 -16.41
CA PRO A 68 24.24 15.19 -16.82
C PRO A 68 24.16 16.10 -15.60
N THR A 69 24.69 17.32 -15.73
CA THR A 69 24.53 18.34 -14.69
C THR A 69 23.08 18.80 -14.66
N SER A 70 22.37 18.49 -13.59
CA SER A 70 20.95 18.84 -13.40
C SER A 70 20.77 19.72 -12.17
N TYR A 71 19.75 20.58 -12.18
CA TYR A 71 19.48 21.53 -11.10
C TYR A 71 18.06 21.38 -10.56
N ILE A 72 17.90 21.53 -9.25
CA ILE A 72 16.60 21.68 -8.57
C ILE A 72 16.70 22.91 -7.68
N GLY A 73 15.80 23.88 -7.84
CA GLY A 73 15.79 25.08 -7.00
C GLY A 73 17.06 25.95 -7.09
N GLY A 74 17.84 25.83 -8.16
CA GLY A 74 19.12 26.51 -8.34
C GLY A 74 20.33 25.79 -7.74
N GLU A 75 20.11 24.69 -7.01
CA GLU A 75 21.17 23.82 -6.50
C GLU A 75 21.46 22.68 -7.46
N VAL A 76 22.71 22.20 -7.48
CA VAL A 76 23.09 21.05 -8.29
C VAL A 76 22.41 19.81 -7.72
N ALA A 77 21.42 19.31 -8.44
CA ALA A 77 20.72 18.09 -8.10
C ALA A 77 21.50 16.86 -8.54
N ALA A 78 22.12 16.90 -9.74
CA ALA A 78 22.90 15.79 -10.28
C ALA A 78 24.17 16.26 -10.95
N ASN A 79 25.29 15.55 -10.76
CA ASN A 79 26.44 15.60 -11.68
C ASN A 79 27.44 14.46 -11.37
N ASN A 80 28.49 14.38 -12.19
CA ASN A 80 29.60 13.44 -12.00
C ASN A 80 30.35 13.62 -10.67
N VAL A 81 30.53 14.86 -10.23
CA VAL A 81 31.30 15.18 -9.01
C VAL A 81 30.60 14.60 -7.79
N MET A 82 29.29 14.80 -7.68
CA MET A 82 28.48 14.32 -6.57
C MET A 82 28.50 12.79 -6.50
N VAL A 83 28.22 12.12 -7.62
CA VAL A 83 28.24 10.66 -7.72
C VAL A 83 29.62 10.08 -7.37
N ALA A 84 30.71 10.65 -7.88
CA ALA A 84 32.06 10.20 -7.56
C ALA A 84 32.42 10.43 -6.09
N THR A 85 32.04 11.59 -5.54
CA THR A 85 32.29 11.96 -4.14
C THR A 85 31.55 11.04 -3.18
N GLU A 86 30.28 10.76 -3.47
CA GLU A 86 29.44 9.86 -2.67
C GLU A 86 29.90 8.40 -2.72
N ALA A 87 30.36 7.92 -3.88
CA ALA A 87 30.95 6.60 -4.02
C ALA A 87 32.25 6.49 -3.23
N ALA A 88 33.13 7.49 -3.35
CA ALA A 88 34.41 7.55 -2.65
C ALA A 88 34.24 7.64 -1.13
N ALA A 89 33.30 8.45 -0.65
CA ALA A 89 33.00 8.59 0.78
C ALA A 89 32.55 7.27 1.43
N ARG A 90 31.96 6.37 0.64
CA ARG A 90 31.53 5.03 1.08
C ARG A 90 32.54 3.92 0.80
N GLY A 91 33.69 4.25 0.21
CA GLY A 91 34.69 3.26 -0.22
C GLY A 91 34.17 2.30 -1.30
N MET A 92 33.18 2.72 -2.09
CA MET A 92 32.54 1.91 -3.12
C MET A 92 33.13 2.22 -4.50
N SER A 93 33.21 1.21 -5.37
CA SER A 93 33.38 1.45 -6.81
C SER A 93 32.13 2.13 -7.39
N LEU A 94 32.27 2.84 -8.52
CA LEU A 94 31.12 3.46 -9.20
C LEU A 94 30.02 2.44 -9.57
N SER A 95 30.41 1.23 -9.98
CA SER A 95 29.46 0.14 -10.26
C SER A 95 28.70 -0.32 -9.01
N THR A 96 29.39 -0.44 -7.88
CA THR A 96 28.78 -0.83 -6.60
C THR A 96 27.84 0.26 -6.11
N TYR A 97 28.27 1.53 -6.21
CA TYR A 97 27.46 2.69 -5.84
C TYR A 97 26.17 2.78 -6.68
N ALA A 98 26.25 2.59 -8.00
CA ALA A 98 25.10 2.61 -8.89
C ALA A 98 24.04 1.57 -8.47
N ILE A 99 24.48 0.33 -8.17
CA ILE A 99 23.58 -0.75 -7.74
C ILE A 99 23.01 -0.43 -6.35
N TYR A 100 23.85 -0.01 -5.41
CA TYR A 100 23.45 0.35 -4.05
C TYR A 100 22.34 1.42 -4.05
N SER A 101 22.59 2.56 -4.70
CA SER A 101 21.69 3.72 -4.68
C SER A 101 20.32 3.38 -5.27
N VAL A 102 20.27 2.74 -6.45
CA VAL A 102 18.99 2.31 -7.05
C VAL A 102 18.28 1.27 -6.19
N THR A 103 19.01 0.31 -5.63
CA THR A 103 18.41 -0.75 -4.81
C THR A 103 17.76 -0.16 -3.55
N VAL A 104 18.44 0.74 -2.85
CA VAL A 104 17.90 1.39 -1.64
C VAL A 104 16.61 2.15 -1.97
N ASN A 105 16.60 2.96 -3.03
CA ASN A 105 15.42 3.72 -3.43
C ASN A 105 14.27 2.82 -3.87
N LEU A 106 14.54 1.74 -4.62
CA LEU A 106 13.53 0.77 -5.01
C LEU A 106 12.95 0.00 -3.82
N LEU A 107 13.76 -0.30 -2.80
CA LEU A 107 13.29 -0.95 -1.57
C LEU A 107 12.35 -0.03 -0.78
N VAL A 108 12.69 1.26 -0.66
CA VAL A 108 11.82 2.27 -0.06
C VAL A 108 10.49 2.32 -0.83
N ALA A 109 10.55 2.50 -2.15
CA ALA A 109 9.37 2.56 -3.01
C ALA A 109 8.52 1.28 -2.92
N ALA A 110 9.14 0.10 -2.86
CA ALA A 110 8.45 -1.16 -2.72
C ALA A 110 7.60 -1.24 -1.44
N GLY A 111 8.09 -0.71 -0.32
CA GLY A 111 7.32 -0.65 0.93
C GLY A 111 6.02 0.16 0.79
N PHE A 112 6.12 1.33 0.14
CA PHE A 112 4.97 2.18 -0.19
C PHE A 112 4.02 1.49 -1.18
N VAL A 113 4.55 0.89 -2.25
CA VAL A 113 3.75 0.21 -3.28
C VAL A 113 2.98 -0.96 -2.70
N LEU A 114 3.62 -1.80 -1.88
CA LEU A 114 2.97 -2.92 -1.23
C LEU A 114 1.82 -2.46 -0.31
N ALA A 115 2.04 -1.41 0.48
CA ALA A 115 1.00 -0.83 1.32
C ALA A 115 -0.15 -0.24 0.49
N GLY A 116 0.15 0.49 -0.58
CA GLY A 116 -0.83 1.07 -1.50
C GLY A 116 -1.68 0.02 -2.19
N LEU A 117 -1.07 -1.03 -2.73
CA LEU A 117 -1.76 -2.15 -3.38
C LEU A 117 -2.63 -2.94 -2.39
N LEU A 118 -2.17 -3.13 -1.15
CA LEU A 118 -2.95 -3.77 -0.10
C LEU A 118 -4.25 -2.99 0.18
N ILE A 119 -4.16 -1.67 0.34
CA ILE A 119 -5.33 -0.81 0.55
C ILE A 119 -6.23 -0.81 -0.68
N LEU A 120 -5.65 -0.71 -1.88
CA LEU A 120 -6.38 -0.70 -3.14
C LEU A 120 -7.23 -1.97 -3.32
N SER A 121 -6.69 -3.14 -2.93
CA SER A 121 -7.41 -4.42 -2.96
C SER A 121 -8.68 -4.45 -2.09
N LYS A 122 -8.81 -3.50 -1.17
CA LYS A 122 -9.93 -3.34 -0.23
C LYS A 122 -10.68 -2.04 -0.41
N ALA A 123 -10.34 -1.24 -1.41
CA ALA A 123 -10.90 0.09 -1.56
C ALA A 123 -12.39 0.07 -1.91
N GLN A 124 -12.89 -1.01 -2.53
CA GLN A 124 -14.30 -1.19 -2.90
C GLN A 124 -14.86 0.11 -3.54
N GLN A 125 -16.06 0.55 -3.17
CA GLN A 125 -16.69 1.81 -3.60
C GLN A 125 -16.40 2.99 -2.64
N GLU A 126 -15.38 2.88 -1.77
CA GLU A 126 -14.99 3.94 -0.84
C GLU A 126 -13.87 4.81 -1.43
N TRP A 127 -14.22 6.01 -1.91
CA TRP A 127 -13.27 6.93 -2.54
C TRP A 127 -12.05 7.26 -1.67
N PHE A 128 -12.20 7.33 -0.35
CA PHE A 128 -11.10 7.70 0.55
C PHE A 128 -10.03 6.59 0.65
N ARG A 129 -10.42 5.32 0.50
CA ARG A 129 -9.47 4.21 0.42
C ARG A 129 -8.69 4.25 -0.89
N TRP A 130 -9.36 4.55 -2.01
CA TRP A 130 -8.68 4.82 -3.29
C TRP A 130 -7.71 5.99 -3.18
N PHE A 131 -8.11 7.05 -2.48
CA PHE A 131 -7.27 8.23 -2.27
C PHE A 131 -6.04 7.90 -1.42
N THR A 132 -6.22 7.13 -0.35
CA THR A 132 -5.12 6.65 0.50
C THR A 132 -4.15 5.75 -0.29
N ALA A 133 -4.68 4.83 -1.11
CA ALA A 133 -3.86 3.98 -1.96
C ALA A 133 -3.08 4.81 -3.00
N PHE A 134 -3.74 5.76 -3.66
CA PHE A 134 -3.09 6.69 -4.58
C PHE A 134 -1.95 7.46 -3.89
N MET A 135 -2.17 8.01 -2.70
CA MET A 135 -1.13 8.72 -1.95
C MET A 135 0.08 7.85 -1.63
N LEU A 136 -0.15 6.61 -1.19
CA LEU A 136 0.96 5.67 -0.94
C LEU A 136 1.70 5.29 -2.22
N LEU A 137 1.01 5.13 -3.35
CA LEU A 137 1.65 4.81 -4.63
C LEU A 137 2.42 6.02 -5.21
N PHE A 138 1.90 7.23 -5.02
CA PHE A 138 2.45 8.47 -5.56
C PHE A 138 3.66 8.98 -4.78
N PHE A 139 3.62 8.97 -3.45
CA PHE A 139 4.65 9.54 -2.58
C PHE A 139 6.10 9.12 -2.92
N PRO A 140 6.43 7.82 -3.08
CA PRO A 140 7.80 7.40 -3.39
C PRO A 140 8.30 7.81 -4.78
N LEU A 141 7.44 8.31 -5.68
CA LEU A 141 7.92 8.90 -6.94
C LEU A 141 8.89 10.06 -6.65
N GLY A 142 8.65 10.89 -5.63
CA GLY A 142 9.62 11.94 -5.26
C GLY A 142 11.04 11.42 -5.02
N THR A 143 11.19 10.23 -4.44
CA THR A 143 12.51 9.60 -4.20
C THR A 143 13.13 9.00 -5.47
N LEU A 144 12.31 8.63 -6.45
CA LEU A 144 12.73 7.97 -7.68
C LEU A 144 13.08 8.94 -8.81
N GLU A 145 12.72 10.22 -8.68
CA GLU A 145 13.07 11.27 -9.64
C GLU A 145 14.57 11.31 -9.94
N TRP A 146 15.38 11.07 -8.90
CA TRP A 146 16.83 11.01 -8.98
C TRP A 146 17.35 10.05 -10.05
N VAL A 147 16.69 8.90 -10.24
CA VAL A 147 17.08 7.90 -11.24
C VAL A 147 16.95 8.48 -12.66
N LEU A 148 15.90 9.26 -12.91
CA LEU A 148 15.63 9.88 -14.20
C LEU A 148 16.60 11.03 -14.50
N LEU A 149 16.96 11.82 -13.48
CA LEU A 149 17.96 12.90 -13.58
C LEU A 149 19.30 12.33 -14.01
N VAL A 150 19.79 11.31 -13.30
CA VAL A 150 21.07 10.67 -13.60
C VAL A 150 21.05 9.93 -14.93
N ALA A 151 19.92 9.32 -15.30
CA ALA A 151 19.75 8.67 -16.60
C ALA A 151 19.75 9.65 -17.78
N GLY A 152 19.55 10.95 -17.53
CA GLY A 152 19.43 11.96 -18.59
C GLY A 152 18.17 11.80 -19.44
N ILE A 153 17.12 11.24 -18.86
CA ILE A 153 15.84 11.01 -19.55
C ILE A 153 14.97 12.26 -19.43
N ASN A 154 14.27 12.63 -20.51
CA ASN A 154 13.31 13.73 -20.49
C ASN A 154 12.20 13.45 -19.46
N GLN A 155 12.02 14.37 -18.52
CA GLN A 155 11.14 14.20 -17.37
C GLN A 155 9.80 14.91 -17.52
N ALA A 156 9.50 15.51 -18.68
CA ALA A 156 8.26 16.27 -18.90
C ALA A 156 7.00 15.54 -18.40
N PHE A 157 6.88 14.25 -18.74
CA PHE A 157 5.78 13.40 -18.29
C PHE A 157 5.80 13.14 -16.78
N TYR A 158 6.98 12.95 -16.19
CA TYR A 158 7.16 12.70 -14.76
C TYR A 158 6.88 13.93 -13.91
N GLN A 159 7.27 15.11 -14.41
CA GLN A 159 7.12 16.39 -13.73
C GLN A 159 5.66 16.83 -13.63
N LEU A 160 4.75 16.28 -14.45
CA LEU A 160 3.30 16.45 -14.24
C LEU A 160 2.86 15.95 -12.85
N GLY A 161 3.56 14.97 -12.29
CA GLY A 161 3.36 14.47 -10.94
C GLY A 161 3.64 15.53 -9.89
N GLY A 162 4.52 16.51 -10.18
CA GLY A 162 4.78 17.66 -9.32
C GLY A 162 3.50 18.42 -8.94
N LEU A 163 2.55 18.52 -9.88
CA LEU A 163 1.25 19.18 -9.68
C LEU A 163 0.32 18.43 -8.71
N LEU A 164 0.62 17.17 -8.40
CA LEU A 164 -0.18 16.32 -7.51
C LEU A 164 0.26 16.40 -6.05
N TRP A 165 1.41 17.00 -5.74
CA TRP A 165 1.89 17.20 -4.35
C TRP A 165 0.90 17.89 -3.40
N PRO A 166 0.07 18.87 -3.83
CA PRO A 166 -0.95 19.45 -2.96
C PRO A 166 -1.98 18.43 -2.43
N ALA A 167 -2.18 17.30 -3.14
CA ALA A 167 -3.03 16.22 -2.68
C ALA A 167 -2.50 15.57 -1.39
N PHE A 168 -1.20 15.64 -1.12
CA PHE A 168 -0.62 15.15 0.13
C PHE A 168 -1.17 15.94 1.33
N LEU A 169 -1.24 17.27 1.26
CA LEU A 169 -1.85 18.08 2.33
C LEU A 169 -3.33 17.74 2.53
N ILE A 170 -4.07 17.53 1.43
CA ILE A 170 -5.47 17.11 1.48
C ILE A 170 -5.59 15.77 2.20
N PHE A 171 -4.71 14.80 1.90
CA PHE A 171 -4.68 13.51 2.57
C PHE A 171 -4.44 13.66 4.08
N LEU A 172 -3.41 14.39 4.50
CA LEU A 172 -3.12 14.58 5.91
C LEU A 172 -4.28 15.30 6.65
N TYR A 173 -4.97 16.22 5.98
CA TYR A 173 -6.11 16.94 6.53
C TYR A 173 -7.37 16.07 6.68
N LEU A 174 -7.66 15.22 5.69
CA LEU A 174 -8.88 14.42 5.63
C LEU A 174 -8.76 13.07 6.36
N PHE A 175 -7.54 12.60 6.61
CA PHE A 175 -7.28 11.38 7.38
C PHE A 175 -7.99 11.42 8.76
N PRO A 176 -8.59 10.31 9.22
CA PRO A 176 -8.60 8.95 8.64
C PRO A 176 -9.82 8.59 7.76
N ASN A 177 -10.81 9.47 7.63
CA ASN A 177 -12.14 9.09 7.15
C ASN A 177 -12.67 9.95 5.98
N GLY A 178 -11.83 10.80 5.39
CA GLY A 178 -12.22 11.62 4.24
C GLY A 178 -13.04 12.86 4.57
N ARG A 179 -13.30 13.14 5.84
CA ARG A 179 -14.16 14.26 6.26
C ARG A 179 -13.34 15.46 6.71
N ALA A 180 -13.76 16.66 6.32
CA ALA A 180 -13.21 17.93 6.79
C ALA A 180 -13.68 18.24 8.22
N VAL A 181 -12.74 18.30 9.17
CA VAL A 181 -13.05 18.55 10.59
C VAL A 181 -12.03 19.53 11.19
N PRO A 182 -12.47 20.68 11.75
CA PRO A 182 -13.84 21.23 11.73
C PRO A 182 -14.34 21.60 10.32
N ARG A 183 -15.65 21.64 10.08
CA ARG A 183 -16.19 21.96 8.73
C ARG A 183 -15.79 23.34 8.18
N TRP A 184 -15.53 24.31 9.04
CA TRP A 184 -15.08 25.65 8.63
C TRP A 184 -13.63 25.65 8.12
N SER A 185 -12.81 24.68 8.57
CA SER A 185 -11.39 24.60 8.19
C SER A 185 -11.15 24.26 6.73
N ARG A 186 -12.20 23.85 5.99
CA ARG A 186 -12.14 23.63 4.53
C ARG A 186 -11.74 24.87 3.74
N TRP A 187 -12.11 26.07 4.19
CA TRP A 187 -11.83 27.31 3.46
C TRP A 187 -10.37 27.73 3.61
N PRO A 188 -9.80 27.85 4.83
CA PRO A 188 -8.36 28.04 4.98
C PRO A 188 -7.55 26.95 4.27
N MET A 189 -8.00 25.68 4.37
CA MET A 189 -7.29 24.58 3.73
C MET A 189 -7.33 24.67 2.19
N ALA A 190 -8.43 25.14 1.60
CA ALA A 190 -8.52 25.39 0.16
C ALA A 190 -7.54 26.48 -0.29
N VAL A 191 -7.37 27.55 0.49
CA VAL A 191 -6.37 28.59 0.22
C VAL A 191 -4.96 28.03 0.29
N ILE A 192 -4.63 27.29 1.35
CA ILE A 192 -3.30 26.68 1.52
C ILE A 192 -2.98 25.72 0.37
N VAL A 193 -3.93 24.86 -0.01
CA VAL A 193 -3.78 23.92 -1.14
C VAL A 193 -3.65 24.68 -2.46
N GLY A 194 -4.41 25.75 -2.66
CA GLY A 194 -4.34 26.59 -3.85
C GLY A 194 -2.99 27.30 -3.99
N VAL A 195 -2.44 27.82 -2.89
CA VAL A 195 -1.09 28.40 -2.86
C VAL A 195 -0.04 27.32 -3.16
N HIS A 196 -0.16 26.14 -2.55
CA HIS A 196 0.76 25.04 -2.84
C HIS A 196 0.71 24.62 -4.32
N PHE A 197 -0.49 24.53 -4.89
CA PHE A 197 -0.66 24.24 -6.32
C PHE A 197 -0.05 25.33 -7.19
N LEU A 198 -0.21 26.61 -6.83
CA LEU A 198 0.42 27.72 -7.54
C LEU A 198 1.94 27.59 -7.55
N VAL A 199 2.56 27.30 -6.41
CA VAL A 199 4.02 27.10 -6.31
C VAL A 199 4.47 25.96 -7.22
N GLN A 200 3.78 24.82 -7.18
CA GLN A 200 4.12 23.67 -8.02
C GLN A 200 3.87 23.92 -9.51
N ALA A 201 2.81 24.65 -9.85
CA ALA A 201 2.49 25.00 -11.23
C ALA A 201 3.53 25.98 -11.82
N THR A 202 3.98 26.97 -11.05
CA THR A 202 5.07 27.87 -11.47
C THR A 202 6.38 27.10 -11.62
N GLY A 203 6.71 26.21 -10.69
CA GLY A 203 7.88 25.33 -10.80
C GLY A 203 7.84 24.48 -12.07
N PHE A 204 6.71 23.81 -12.33
CA PHE A 204 6.51 23.03 -13.55
C PHE A 204 6.62 23.88 -14.82
N ALA A 205 5.97 25.04 -14.85
CA ALA A 205 6.00 25.94 -16.00
C ALA A 205 7.40 26.50 -16.28
N SER A 206 8.22 26.68 -15.24
CA SER A 206 9.60 27.19 -15.37
C SER A 206 10.53 26.29 -16.19
N TYR A 207 10.14 25.02 -16.38
CA TYR A 207 10.86 24.09 -17.27
C TYR A 207 10.66 24.41 -18.76
N TYR A 208 9.56 25.08 -19.12
CA TYR A 208 9.19 25.36 -20.52
C TYR A 208 9.20 26.85 -20.86
N VAL A 209 9.10 27.72 -19.84
CA VAL A 209 9.01 29.16 -19.98
C VAL A 209 9.98 29.82 -19.01
N GLU A 210 10.78 30.75 -19.52
CA GLU A 210 11.67 31.56 -18.67
C GLU A 210 10.85 32.58 -17.88
N PHE A 211 10.96 32.50 -16.55
CA PHE A 211 10.40 33.49 -15.63
C PHE A 211 11.51 34.38 -15.08
N SER A 212 11.17 35.60 -14.67
CA SER A 212 12.11 36.47 -13.96
C SER A 212 12.52 35.85 -12.62
N ALA A 213 13.77 36.08 -12.21
CA ALA A 213 14.27 35.62 -10.92
C ALA A 213 13.41 36.13 -9.75
N ASP A 214 12.97 37.40 -9.82
CA ASP A 214 12.10 38.02 -8.81
C ASP A 214 10.75 37.29 -8.67
N LEU A 215 10.15 36.86 -9.79
CA LEU A 215 8.90 36.11 -9.77
C LEU A 215 9.11 34.73 -9.14
N LEU A 216 10.16 34.01 -9.56
CA LEU A 216 10.48 32.69 -9.01
C LEU A 216 10.78 32.78 -7.50
N GLN A 217 11.51 33.79 -7.07
CA GLN A 217 11.78 34.03 -5.65
C GLN A 217 10.51 34.39 -4.89
N THR A 218 9.66 35.26 -5.44
CA THR A 218 8.38 35.64 -4.83
C THR A 218 7.48 34.42 -4.65
N VAL A 219 7.30 33.61 -5.70
CA VAL A 219 6.48 32.39 -5.63
C VAL A 219 7.09 31.37 -4.67
N SER A 220 8.41 31.16 -4.72
CA SER A 220 9.10 30.25 -3.80
C SER A 220 8.94 30.68 -2.33
N SER A 221 8.91 31.99 -2.05
CA SER A 221 8.68 32.50 -0.70
C SER A 221 7.28 32.16 -0.15
N LEU A 222 6.29 31.95 -1.02
CA LEU A 222 4.95 31.50 -0.63
C LEU A 222 4.93 30.08 -0.08
N PHE A 223 6.01 29.30 -0.25
CA PHE A 223 6.14 27.98 0.36
C PHE A 223 6.01 28.03 1.90
N VAL A 224 6.26 29.18 2.53
CA VAL A 224 5.98 29.37 3.97
C VAL A 224 4.50 29.13 4.32
N VAL A 225 3.57 29.38 3.40
CA VAL A 225 2.13 29.09 3.58
C VAL A 225 1.88 27.59 3.66
N VAL A 226 2.65 26.78 2.93
CA VAL A 226 2.62 25.31 3.00
C VAL A 226 3.06 24.84 4.39
N LEU A 227 4.12 25.44 4.93
CA LEU A 227 4.61 25.16 6.29
C LEU A 227 3.58 25.51 7.36
N ILE A 228 2.91 26.67 7.23
CA ILE A 228 1.77 27.05 8.09
C ILE A 228 0.64 26.02 7.95
N GLY A 229 0.44 25.49 6.74
CA GLY A 229 -0.51 24.42 6.45
C GLY A 229 -0.31 23.17 7.30
N PHE A 230 0.93 22.72 7.50
CA PHE A 230 1.21 21.57 8.38
C PHE A 230 0.81 21.84 9.83
N ALA A 231 1.11 23.03 10.36
CA ALA A 231 0.69 23.44 11.70
C ALA A 231 -0.84 23.51 11.82
N PHE A 232 -1.52 24.04 10.79
CA PHE A 232 -2.97 24.10 10.74
C PHE A 232 -3.62 22.70 10.66
N ILE A 233 -3.04 21.79 9.88
CA ILE A 233 -3.46 20.39 9.82
C ILE A 233 -3.30 19.74 11.20
N LEU A 234 -2.16 19.95 11.87
CA LEU A 234 -1.94 19.42 13.22
C LEU A 234 -3.00 19.94 14.20
N PHE A 235 -3.32 21.23 14.15
CA PHE A 235 -4.42 21.81 14.93
C PHE A 235 -5.75 21.11 14.64
N CYS A 236 -6.09 20.91 13.35
CA CYS A 236 -7.31 20.21 12.95
C CYS A 236 -7.34 18.76 13.45
N GLN A 237 -6.21 18.05 13.39
CA GLN A 237 -6.09 16.67 13.88
C GLN A 237 -6.24 16.59 15.42
N VAL A 238 -5.65 17.54 16.16
CA VAL A 238 -5.82 17.64 17.62
C VAL A 238 -7.27 17.97 17.99
N TYR A 239 -7.90 18.91 17.28
CA TYR A 239 -9.31 19.24 17.49
C TYR A 239 -10.19 18.00 17.25
N ARG A 240 -9.98 17.31 16.12
CA ARG A 240 -10.70 16.10 15.75
C ARG A 240 -10.55 15.02 16.82
N TYR A 241 -9.32 14.77 17.26
CA TYR A 241 -9.00 13.80 18.32
C TYR A 241 -9.73 14.10 19.63
N ARG A 242 -9.79 15.38 20.03
CA ARG A 242 -10.37 15.80 21.32
C ARG A 242 -11.89 15.76 21.32
N TYR A 243 -12.51 16.24 20.24
CA TYR A 243 -13.93 16.60 20.26
C TYR A 243 -14.84 15.75 19.38
N VAL A 244 -14.31 15.08 18.35
CA VAL A 244 -15.14 14.45 17.30
C VAL A 244 -14.90 12.96 17.17
N SER A 245 -13.65 12.51 17.32
CA SER A 245 -13.27 11.14 16.99
C SER A 245 -13.78 10.10 17.96
N THR A 246 -14.24 8.98 17.40
CA THR A 246 -14.50 7.71 18.10
C THR A 246 -13.22 7.10 18.67
N ALA A 247 -13.33 6.09 19.55
CA ALA A 247 -12.16 5.42 20.13
C ALA A 247 -11.20 4.85 19.07
N VAL A 248 -11.75 4.29 17.99
CA VAL A 248 -11.01 3.72 16.87
C VAL A 248 -10.31 4.82 16.06
N GLU A 249 -11.02 5.91 15.74
CA GLU A 249 -10.43 7.06 15.02
C GLU A 249 -9.34 7.76 15.84
N ARG A 250 -9.50 7.85 17.17
CA ARG A 250 -8.47 8.41 18.06
C ARG A 250 -7.18 7.59 18.00
N ALA A 251 -7.29 6.26 17.94
CA ALA A 251 -6.12 5.41 17.79
C ALA A 251 -5.44 5.65 16.44
N GLN A 252 -6.20 5.75 15.34
CA GLN A 252 -5.67 6.04 14.00
C GLN A 252 -4.92 7.37 13.97
N ILE A 253 -5.53 8.43 14.51
CA ILE A 253 -4.92 9.77 14.59
C ILE A 253 -3.66 9.73 15.46
N LYS A 254 -3.66 9.00 16.58
CA LYS A 254 -2.47 8.90 17.45
C LYS A 254 -1.25 8.35 16.72
N TRP A 255 -1.40 7.24 15.99
CA TRP A 255 -0.28 6.66 15.24
C TRP A 255 0.14 7.53 14.08
N PHE A 256 -0.82 8.08 13.35
CA PHE A 256 -0.55 9.01 12.27
C PHE A 256 0.23 10.26 12.74
N VAL A 257 -0.24 10.94 13.79
CA VAL A 257 0.44 12.11 14.36
C VAL A 257 1.80 11.74 14.96
N ALA A 258 1.93 10.59 15.63
CA ALA A 258 3.22 10.12 16.13
C ALA A 258 4.25 9.94 15.01
N THR A 259 3.80 9.53 13.82
CA THR A 259 4.67 9.35 12.64
C THR A 259 5.06 10.67 12.05
N LEU A 260 4.11 11.60 11.90
CA LEU A 260 4.39 12.95 11.44
C LEU A 260 5.38 13.64 12.38
N ALA A 261 5.20 13.49 13.69
CA ALA A 261 6.13 14.01 14.69
C ALA A 261 7.51 13.36 14.56
N LEU A 262 7.57 12.04 14.35
CA LEU A 262 8.83 11.32 14.19
C LEU A 262 9.58 11.79 12.94
N ILE A 263 8.88 12.00 11.81
CA ILE A 263 9.48 12.56 10.57
C ILE A 263 10.04 13.95 10.84
N VAL A 264 9.28 14.83 11.50
CA VAL A 264 9.76 16.18 11.85
C VAL A 264 11.00 16.09 12.74
N VAL A 265 11.01 15.21 13.74
CA VAL A 265 12.19 14.99 14.59
C VAL A 265 13.38 14.50 13.78
N PHE A 266 13.19 13.56 12.84
CA PHE A 266 14.24 13.10 11.93
C PHE A 266 14.75 14.22 11.03
N SER A 267 13.87 15.01 10.40
CA SER A 267 14.26 16.13 9.53
C SER A 267 15.00 17.23 10.31
N VAL A 268 14.57 17.53 11.54
CA VAL A 268 15.28 18.48 12.42
C VAL A 268 16.63 17.90 12.85
N ALA A 269 16.68 16.62 13.22
CA ALA A 269 17.93 15.95 13.57
C ALA A 269 18.91 15.96 12.37
N ASP A 270 18.43 15.65 11.17
CA ASP A 270 19.23 15.75 9.95
C ASP A 270 19.73 17.17 9.73
N THR A 271 18.88 18.20 9.85
CA THR A 271 19.30 19.62 9.71
C THR A 271 20.35 20.03 10.76
N LEU A 272 20.21 19.57 12.01
CA LEU A 272 21.14 19.91 13.10
C LEU A 272 22.46 19.16 13.00
N ILE A 273 22.43 17.90 12.54
CA ILE A 273 23.60 17.04 12.37
C ILE A 273 24.34 17.39 11.05
N SER A 274 23.60 17.79 10.01
CA SER A 274 24.13 18.05 8.68
C SER A 274 25.13 19.21 8.65
N GLY A 275 25.00 20.20 9.54
CA GLY A 275 26.00 21.26 9.67
C GLY A 275 27.37 20.81 10.19
N GLN A 276 27.43 19.74 11.00
CA GLN A 276 28.65 19.32 11.71
C GLN A 276 29.27 18.01 11.20
N VAL A 277 28.46 17.08 10.67
CA VAL A 277 28.90 15.73 10.25
C VAL A 277 28.98 15.60 8.72
N LEU A 278 28.16 16.33 7.96
CA LEU A 278 27.98 16.10 6.51
C LEU A 278 29.16 16.58 5.65
N GLN A 279 29.95 17.57 6.10
CA GLN A 279 31.23 17.90 5.45
C GLN A 279 32.21 16.72 5.47
N SER A 280 32.07 15.80 6.44
CA SER A 280 32.95 14.64 6.59
C SER A 280 32.43 13.36 5.92
N ARG A 281 31.13 13.30 5.55
CA ARG A 281 30.48 12.11 4.95
C ARG A 281 29.41 12.47 3.89
N PRO A 282 29.83 12.82 2.67
CA PRO A 282 28.94 13.07 1.54
C PRO A 282 27.95 11.92 1.30
N GLY A 283 26.66 12.24 1.18
CA GLY A 283 25.58 11.29 0.91
C GLY A 283 24.91 10.66 2.15
N PHE A 284 25.44 10.85 3.36
CA PHE A 284 24.86 10.28 4.58
C PHE A 284 23.45 10.81 4.90
N SER A 285 23.17 12.09 4.59
CA SER A 285 21.82 12.66 4.75
C SER A 285 20.81 11.99 3.83
N ALA A 286 21.19 11.72 2.58
CA ALA A 286 20.33 11.03 1.62
C ALA A 286 19.97 9.61 2.09
N ASP A 287 20.91 8.89 2.73
CA ASP A 287 20.63 7.59 3.34
C ASP A 287 19.65 7.72 4.53
N LEU A 288 19.83 8.74 5.38
CA LEU A 288 18.92 9.02 6.51
C LEU A 288 17.52 9.42 6.04
N ASP A 289 17.40 10.24 4.99
CA ASP A 289 16.14 10.63 4.40
C ASP A 289 15.38 9.42 3.85
N ASN A 290 16.09 8.53 3.14
CA ASN A 290 15.50 7.29 2.64
C ASN A 290 14.95 6.39 3.76
N ILE A 291 15.69 6.25 4.85
CA ILE A 291 15.24 5.48 6.03
C ILE A 291 14.05 6.18 6.71
N SER A 292 14.10 7.50 6.85
CA SER A 292 13.03 8.30 7.47
C SER A 292 11.73 8.22 6.67
N ASN A 293 11.83 8.21 5.34
CA ASN A 293 10.69 8.06 4.44
C ASN A 293 9.96 6.72 4.60
N LEU A 294 10.66 5.64 4.97
CA LEU A 294 10.03 4.34 5.28
C LEU A 294 9.16 4.34 6.54
N LEU A 295 9.32 5.34 7.43
CA LEU A 295 8.50 5.44 8.64
C LEU A 295 7.04 5.78 8.32
N ILE A 296 6.79 6.53 7.24
CA ILE A 296 5.45 6.87 6.75
C ILE A 296 4.63 5.62 6.42
N PRO A 297 5.04 4.76 5.45
CA PRO A 297 4.27 3.60 5.06
C PRO A 297 4.29 2.56 6.17
N ALA A 298 5.37 2.43 6.94
CA ALA A 298 5.43 1.53 8.08
C ALA A 298 4.36 1.88 9.11
N SER A 299 4.21 3.15 9.46
CA SER A 299 3.21 3.53 10.45
C SER A 299 1.79 3.53 9.92
N ILE A 300 1.54 3.96 8.68
CA ILE A 300 0.22 3.84 8.06
C ILE A 300 -0.18 2.36 8.01
N THR A 301 0.76 1.49 7.62
CA THR A 301 0.57 0.04 7.64
C THR A 301 0.30 -0.45 9.07
N ILE A 302 1.13 -0.11 10.06
CA ILE A 302 0.90 -0.51 11.47
C ILE A 302 -0.44 -0.01 11.99
N ALA A 303 -0.85 1.21 11.68
CA ALA A 303 -2.14 1.77 12.06
C ALA A 303 -3.29 0.97 11.44
N ILE A 304 -3.14 0.55 10.17
CA ILE A 304 -4.09 -0.32 9.48
C ILE A 304 -4.13 -1.71 10.11
N LEU A 305 -2.96 -2.33 10.31
CA LEU A 305 -2.77 -3.68 10.81
C LEU A 305 -3.25 -3.84 12.26
N ARG A 306 -2.87 -2.91 13.14
CA ARG A 306 -3.08 -3.02 14.59
C ARG A 306 -4.50 -2.61 14.99
N TYR A 307 -5.12 -1.69 14.26
CA TYR A 307 -6.45 -1.17 14.59
C TYR A 307 -7.55 -1.63 13.63
N ARG A 308 -7.25 -2.66 12.81
CA ARG A 308 -8.19 -3.26 11.85
C ARG A 308 -8.88 -2.20 10.99
N LEU A 309 -8.12 -1.20 10.55
CA LEU A 309 -8.68 -0.16 9.68
C LEU A 309 -9.24 -0.89 8.46
N TRP A 310 -10.57 -0.85 8.29
CA TRP A 310 -11.30 -1.43 7.16
C TRP A 310 -11.42 -2.98 7.09
N ASP A 311 -11.36 -3.69 8.23
CA ASP A 311 -11.50 -5.17 8.28
C ASP A 311 -10.52 -5.91 7.31
N ILE A 312 -9.30 -5.39 7.18
CA ILE A 312 -8.29 -5.95 6.26
C ILE A 312 -7.62 -7.22 6.82
N ASP A 313 -7.76 -7.51 8.12
CA ASP A 313 -7.10 -8.61 8.85
C ASP A 313 -7.08 -9.95 8.12
N VAL A 314 -8.20 -10.35 7.50
CA VAL A 314 -8.32 -11.62 6.78
C VAL A 314 -7.41 -11.64 5.55
N ILE A 315 -7.32 -10.52 4.83
CA ILE A 315 -6.43 -10.40 3.67
C ILE A 315 -4.99 -10.28 4.13
N ILE A 316 -4.66 -9.46 5.13
CA ILE A 316 -3.27 -9.39 5.60
C ILE A 316 -2.78 -10.75 6.04
N ARG A 317 -3.56 -11.49 6.84
CA ARG A 317 -3.15 -12.83 7.28
C ARG A 317 -2.93 -13.75 6.08
N LYS A 318 -3.83 -13.72 5.09
CA LYS A 318 -3.66 -14.49 3.86
C LYS A 318 -2.43 -14.04 3.09
N THR A 319 -2.32 -12.77 2.72
CA THR A 319 -1.21 -12.20 1.95
C THR A 319 0.13 -12.42 2.65
N LEU A 320 0.24 -12.16 3.96
CA LEU A 320 1.47 -12.41 4.72
C LEU A 320 1.84 -13.90 4.72
N ILE A 321 0.87 -14.80 4.95
CA ILE A 321 1.11 -16.24 4.82
C ILE A 321 1.58 -16.56 3.39
N TYR A 322 0.85 -16.16 2.35
CA TYR A 322 1.18 -16.45 0.96
C TYR A 322 2.53 -15.86 0.54
N THR A 323 2.84 -14.62 0.94
CA THR A 323 4.10 -13.94 0.61
C THR A 323 5.27 -14.58 1.35
N THR A 324 5.16 -14.85 2.65
CA THR A 324 6.21 -15.55 3.40
C THR A 324 6.44 -16.95 2.86
N LEU A 325 5.37 -17.67 2.52
CA LEU A 325 5.43 -19.00 1.94
C LEU A 325 6.08 -19.00 0.55
N THR A 326 5.70 -18.04 -0.29
CA THR A 326 6.29 -17.85 -1.62
C THR A 326 7.77 -17.45 -1.51
N ALA A 327 8.12 -16.57 -0.56
CA ALA A 327 9.50 -16.16 -0.30
C ALA A 327 10.34 -17.34 0.21
N MET A 328 9.80 -18.15 1.12
CA MET A 328 10.47 -19.35 1.62
C MET A 328 10.67 -20.38 0.50
N LEU A 329 9.64 -20.58 -0.35
CA LEU A 329 9.74 -21.43 -1.53
C LEU A 329 10.80 -20.91 -2.50
N ALA A 330 10.83 -19.60 -2.77
CA ALA A 330 11.85 -18.97 -3.60
C ALA A 330 13.25 -19.13 -3.00
N LEU A 331 13.41 -18.94 -1.69
CA LEU A 331 14.68 -19.11 -1.00
C LEU A 331 15.20 -20.55 -1.09
N VAL A 332 14.33 -21.53 -0.81
CA VAL A 332 14.66 -22.96 -0.96
C VAL A 332 15.00 -23.27 -2.41
N TYR A 333 14.26 -22.71 -3.36
CA TYR A 333 14.52 -22.85 -4.79
C TYR A 333 15.90 -22.31 -5.19
N PHE A 334 16.18 -21.03 -4.93
CA PHE A 334 17.45 -20.40 -5.29
C PHE A 334 18.61 -21.07 -4.54
N GLY A 335 18.41 -21.39 -3.26
CA GLY A 335 19.38 -22.14 -2.45
C GLY A 335 19.71 -23.51 -3.05
N ALA A 336 18.70 -24.27 -3.47
CA ALA A 336 18.91 -25.57 -4.12
C ALA A 336 19.64 -25.44 -5.46
N VAL A 337 19.33 -24.42 -6.26
CA VAL A 337 20.03 -24.17 -7.53
C VAL A 337 21.51 -23.86 -7.28
N VAL A 338 21.82 -22.96 -6.35
CA VAL A 338 23.20 -22.59 -6.00
C VAL A 338 23.97 -23.81 -5.45
N LEU A 339 23.35 -24.59 -4.55
CA LEU A 339 23.93 -25.81 -4.00
C LEU A 339 24.20 -26.86 -5.09
N LEU A 340 23.23 -27.10 -5.98
CA LEU A 340 23.41 -28.03 -7.10
C LEU A 340 24.51 -27.56 -8.04
N GLN A 341 24.58 -26.26 -8.35
CA GLN A 341 25.68 -25.71 -9.15
C GLN A 341 27.05 -25.93 -8.50
N GLN A 342 27.17 -25.71 -7.18
CA GLN A 342 28.43 -25.95 -6.46
C GLN A 342 28.82 -27.42 -6.41
N VAL A 343 27.86 -28.32 -6.15
CA VAL A 343 28.10 -29.77 -6.08
C VAL A 343 28.44 -30.35 -7.47
N PHE A 344 27.67 -29.99 -8.50
CA PHE A 344 27.98 -30.44 -9.86
C PHE A 344 29.28 -29.82 -10.38
N GLY A 345 29.52 -28.53 -10.10
CA GLY A 345 30.76 -27.85 -10.46
C GLY A 345 32.00 -28.54 -9.87
N SER A 346 31.94 -28.89 -8.58
CA SER A 346 33.02 -29.59 -7.88
C SER A 346 33.21 -31.05 -8.32
N LEU A 347 32.14 -31.78 -8.62
CA LEU A 347 32.21 -33.20 -9.01
C LEU A 347 32.57 -33.42 -10.48
N THR A 348 32.11 -32.55 -11.39
CA THR A 348 32.30 -32.71 -12.84
C THR A 348 33.41 -31.86 -13.41
N GLY A 349 34.03 -30.99 -12.60
CA GLY A 349 35.03 -30.03 -13.08
C GLY A 349 34.46 -29.05 -14.10
N ALA A 350 33.17 -28.70 -13.94
CA ALA A 350 32.42 -27.90 -14.92
C ALA A 350 33.03 -26.52 -15.18
N ASP A 351 33.91 -26.04 -14.31
CA ASP A 351 34.67 -24.80 -14.48
C ASP A 351 35.66 -24.87 -15.67
N LYS A 352 35.90 -26.06 -16.25
CA LYS A 352 36.88 -26.27 -17.34
C LYS A 352 36.28 -26.63 -18.70
N SER A 353 34.99 -27.00 -18.77
CA SER A 353 34.37 -27.46 -20.03
C SER A 353 32.97 -26.85 -20.24
N PRO A 354 32.76 -26.10 -21.33
CA PRO A 354 31.45 -25.53 -21.68
C PRO A 354 30.34 -26.58 -21.78
N LEU A 355 30.67 -27.81 -22.20
CA LEU A 355 29.73 -28.93 -22.28
C LEU A 355 29.23 -29.39 -20.90
N ALA A 356 30.11 -29.41 -19.89
CA ALA A 356 29.74 -29.80 -18.53
C ALA A 356 28.81 -28.76 -17.88
N ILE A 357 28.99 -27.47 -18.18
CA ILE A 357 28.07 -26.39 -17.75
C ILE A 357 26.69 -26.58 -18.36
N VAL A 358 26.62 -26.84 -19.67
CA VAL A 358 25.34 -27.03 -20.39
C VAL A 358 24.59 -28.25 -19.87
N ILE A 359 25.29 -29.39 -19.70
CA ILE A 359 24.69 -30.63 -19.18
C ILE A 359 24.21 -30.43 -17.74
N SER A 360 25.02 -29.82 -16.87
CA SER A 360 24.64 -29.56 -15.48
C SER A 360 23.43 -28.62 -15.39
N THR A 361 23.38 -27.59 -16.24
CA THR A 361 22.25 -26.66 -16.31
C THR A 361 20.96 -27.36 -16.77
N LEU A 362 21.06 -28.24 -17.77
CA LEU A 362 19.93 -29.05 -18.26
C LEU A 362 19.42 -30.02 -17.18
N VAL A 363 20.31 -30.68 -16.43
CA VAL A 363 19.95 -31.59 -15.34
C VAL A 363 19.26 -30.83 -14.21
N ILE A 364 19.77 -29.66 -13.82
CA ILE A 364 19.14 -28.79 -12.81
C ILE A 364 17.75 -28.35 -13.29
N ALA A 365 17.61 -27.94 -14.55
CA ALA A 365 16.31 -27.54 -15.13
C ALA A 365 15.31 -28.69 -15.19
N ALA A 366 15.76 -29.92 -15.49
CA ALA A 366 14.91 -31.10 -15.50
C ALA A 366 14.43 -31.50 -14.10
N LEU A 367 15.31 -31.46 -13.09
CA LEU A 367 14.98 -31.74 -11.69
C LEU A 367 14.16 -30.64 -11.02
N PHE A 368 14.21 -29.42 -11.55
CA PHE A 368 13.53 -28.26 -10.99
C PHE A 368 12.00 -28.42 -10.93
N THR A 369 11.39 -28.84 -12.04
CA THR A 369 9.93 -28.95 -12.15
C THR A 369 9.32 -29.94 -11.14
N PRO A 370 9.82 -31.18 -11.00
CA PRO A 370 9.28 -32.12 -10.01
C PRO A 370 9.55 -31.68 -8.56
N LEU A 371 10.71 -31.08 -8.28
CA LEU A 371 11.04 -30.58 -6.94
C LEU A 371 10.11 -29.43 -6.53
N ARG A 372 9.89 -28.46 -7.42
CA ARG A 372 8.97 -27.33 -7.21
C ARG A 372 7.56 -27.82 -6.84
N ARG A 373 7.04 -28.78 -7.60
CA ARG A 373 5.69 -29.34 -7.35
C ARG A 373 5.60 -29.97 -5.97
N ARG A 374 6.58 -30.80 -5.57
CA ARG A 374 6.55 -31.45 -4.23
C ARG A 374 6.63 -30.47 -3.08
N ILE A 375 7.46 -29.43 -3.18
CA ILE A 375 7.56 -28.42 -2.12
C ILE A 375 6.23 -27.66 -2.01
N GLN A 376 5.64 -27.29 -3.14
CA GLN A 376 4.34 -26.61 -3.18
C GLN A 376 3.21 -27.48 -2.60
N ASP A 377 3.16 -28.78 -2.95
CA ASP A 377 2.18 -29.72 -2.42
C ASP A 377 2.33 -29.95 -0.90
N TRP A 378 3.57 -30.04 -0.41
CA TRP A 378 3.85 -30.18 1.03
C TRP A 378 3.40 -28.95 1.82
N ILE A 379 3.72 -27.78 1.29
CA ILE A 379 3.28 -26.48 1.79
C ILE A 379 1.74 -26.43 1.86
N ASP A 380 1.08 -26.78 0.76
CA ASP A 380 -0.37 -26.66 0.66
C ASP A 380 -1.08 -27.61 1.64
N ARG A 381 -0.56 -28.83 1.79
CA ARG A 381 -1.07 -29.79 2.78
C ARG A 381 -0.87 -29.33 4.23
N ARG A 382 0.26 -28.70 4.54
CA ARG A 382 0.59 -28.30 5.92
C ARG A 382 -0.17 -27.04 6.35
N PHE A 383 -0.40 -26.10 5.44
CA PHE A 383 -1.00 -24.79 5.73
C PHE A 383 -2.47 -24.65 5.29
N PHE A 384 -2.88 -25.27 4.18
CA PHE A 384 -4.29 -25.27 3.71
C PHE A 384 -5.08 -26.51 4.11
N ARG A 385 -4.63 -27.23 5.13
CA ARG A 385 -5.27 -28.46 5.65
C ARG A 385 -6.79 -28.33 5.77
N ARG A 386 -7.29 -27.20 6.30
CA ARG A 386 -8.73 -26.93 6.44
C ARG A 386 -9.49 -26.77 5.11
N LYS A 387 -8.87 -26.22 4.07
CA LYS A 387 -9.51 -26.00 2.75
C LYS A 387 -9.52 -27.29 1.91
N TYR A 388 -8.47 -28.10 2.04
CA TYR A 388 -8.35 -29.38 1.33
C TYR A 388 -9.25 -30.45 1.96
N ASP A 389 -9.31 -30.53 3.29
CA ASP A 389 -10.30 -31.35 4.00
C ASP A 389 -11.72 -30.99 3.55
N ALA A 390 -12.07 -29.69 3.52
CA ALA A 390 -13.41 -29.27 3.11
C ALA A 390 -13.81 -29.78 1.72
N GLN A 391 -12.94 -29.67 0.71
CA GLN A 391 -13.25 -30.16 -0.64
C GLN A 391 -13.33 -31.69 -0.72
N GLN A 392 -12.46 -32.39 0.01
CA GLN A 392 -12.41 -33.85 0.03
C GLN A 392 -13.61 -34.45 0.78
N VAL A 393 -13.99 -33.84 1.92
CA VAL A 393 -15.17 -34.20 2.70
C VAL A 393 -16.46 -33.86 1.92
N LEU A 394 -16.52 -32.72 1.21
CA LEU A 394 -17.69 -32.40 0.35
C LEU A 394 -17.81 -33.37 -0.83
N ALA A 395 -16.69 -33.78 -1.43
CA ALA A 395 -16.67 -34.74 -2.53
C ALA A 395 -17.09 -36.14 -2.05
N GLN A 396 -16.64 -36.56 -0.86
CA GLN A 396 -17.11 -37.81 -0.23
C GLN A 396 -18.59 -37.74 0.12
N PHE A 397 -19.06 -36.61 0.69
CA PHE A 397 -20.49 -36.39 0.92
C PHE A 397 -21.30 -36.48 -0.36
N ALA A 398 -20.84 -35.88 -1.47
CA ALA A 398 -21.54 -35.93 -2.75
C ALA A 398 -21.61 -37.35 -3.36
N LEU A 399 -20.65 -38.22 -3.02
CA LEU A 399 -20.69 -39.64 -3.39
C LEU A 399 -21.67 -40.41 -2.52
N THR A 400 -21.60 -40.26 -1.19
CA THR A 400 -22.54 -40.89 -0.25
C THR A 400 -23.98 -40.43 -0.50
N ALA A 401 -24.18 -39.15 -0.82
CA ALA A 401 -25.49 -38.55 -1.10
C ALA A 401 -26.15 -39.07 -2.37
N ARG A 402 -25.38 -39.64 -3.31
CA ARG A 402 -25.91 -40.23 -4.53
C ARG A 402 -26.49 -41.63 -4.31
N ASP A 403 -26.00 -42.33 -3.29
CA ASP A 403 -26.34 -43.73 -3.03
C ASP A 403 -27.29 -43.88 -1.82
N GLU A 404 -27.53 -42.81 -1.06
CA GLU A 404 -28.42 -42.79 0.11
C GLU A 404 -29.83 -42.31 -0.26
N THR A 405 -30.83 -43.18 -0.08
CA THR A 405 -32.24 -42.88 -0.38
C THR A 405 -33.02 -42.36 0.84
N ASP A 406 -32.44 -42.43 2.04
CA ASP A 406 -33.04 -41.91 3.27
C ASP A 406 -32.68 -40.42 3.50
N LEU A 407 -33.70 -39.56 3.45
CA LEU A 407 -33.58 -38.11 3.61
C LEU A 407 -33.09 -37.70 5.02
N ASP A 408 -33.47 -38.44 6.06
CA ASP A 408 -33.09 -38.15 7.44
C ASP A 408 -31.62 -38.53 7.70
N ALA A 409 -31.17 -39.64 7.10
CA ALA A 409 -29.77 -40.05 7.11
C ALA A 409 -28.88 -39.05 6.36
N LEU A 410 -29.32 -38.59 5.18
CA LEU A 410 -28.59 -37.61 4.36
C LEU A 410 -28.44 -36.26 5.07
N THR A 411 -29.51 -35.79 5.71
CA THR A 411 -29.52 -34.51 6.44
C THR A 411 -28.60 -34.57 7.65
N SER A 412 -28.59 -35.70 8.36
CA SER A 412 -27.71 -35.94 9.51
C SER A 412 -26.23 -35.97 9.10
N GLU A 413 -25.93 -36.63 7.99
CA GLU A 413 -24.57 -36.69 7.44
C GLU A 413 -24.08 -35.31 6.95
N LEU A 414 -24.96 -34.52 6.33
CA LEU A 414 -24.66 -33.14 5.93
C LEU A 414 -24.32 -32.28 7.15
N VAL A 415 -25.11 -32.37 8.22
CA VAL A 415 -24.86 -31.63 9.47
C VAL A 415 -23.53 -32.06 10.09
N ARG A 416 -23.25 -33.37 10.15
CA ARG A 416 -21.98 -33.92 10.67
C ARG A 416 -20.77 -33.38 9.91
N VAL A 417 -20.82 -33.43 8.58
CA VAL A 417 -19.77 -32.93 7.68
C VAL A 417 -19.54 -31.42 7.88
N VAL A 418 -20.61 -30.64 7.94
CA VAL A 418 -20.53 -29.19 8.17
C VAL A 418 -19.95 -28.88 9.55
N GLN A 419 -20.33 -29.65 10.57
CA GLN A 419 -19.84 -29.48 11.94
C GLN A 419 -18.34 -29.82 12.06
N GLU A 420 -17.88 -30.93 11.47
CA GLU A 420 -16.47 -31.31 11.47
C GLU A 420 -15.61 -30.35 10.64
N THR A 421 -16.10 -29.91 9.49
CA THR A 421 -15.32 -29.12 8.53
C THR A 421 -15.22 -27.65 8.93
N MET A 422 -16.34 -27.04 9.35
CA MET A 422 -16.44 -25.60 9.55
C MET A 422 -16.48 -25.19 11.03
N GLN A 423 -16.71 -26.14 11.95
CA GLN A 423 -16.90 -25.89 13.39
C GLN A 423 -17.75 -24.65 13.70
N PRO A 424 -18.95 -24.53 13.10
CA PRO A 424 -19.82 -23.40 13.34
C PRO A 424 -20.44 -23.46 14.74
N GLU A 425 -20.80 -22.30 15.28
CA GLU A 425 -21.44 -22.17 16.59
C GLU A 425 -22.90 -22.68 16.58
N SER A 426 -23.55 -22.74 15.42
CA SER A 426 -24.83 -23.42 15.21
C SER A 426 -25.07 -23.78 13.74
N VAL A 427 -25.83 -24.87 13.48
CA VAL A 427 -26.25 -25.31 12.14
C VAL A 427 -27.76 -25.56 12.15
N SER A 428 -28.48 -25.09 11.12
CA SER A 428 -29.90 -25.41 10.91
C SER A 428 -30.14 -25.80 9.45
N VAL A 429 -30.78 -26.94 9.21
CA VAL A 429 -31.16 -27.41 7.87
C VAL A 429 -32.67 -27.26 7.68
N TRP A 430 -33.07 -26.68 6.56
CA TRP A 430 -34.47 -26.39 6.24
C TRP A 430 -34.82 -27.16 4.97
N LEU A 431 -35.69 -28.15 5.10
CA LEU A 431 -36.24 -28.90 3.97
C LEU A 431 -37.51 -28.19 3.50
N VAL A 432 -37.63 -28.01 2.18
CA VAL A 432 -38.82 -27.44 1.56
C VAL A 432 -39.69 -28.59 1.09
N ASP A 433 -40.92 -28.66 1.59
CA ASP A 433 -41.92 -29.64 1.14
C ASP A 433 -42.66 -29.08 -0.07
N ASP A 434 -42.82 -29.88 -1.13
CA ASP A 434 -43.34 -29.44 -2.43
C ASP A 434 -44.83 -29.04 -2.35
N GLU A 435 -45.57 -29.50 -1.34
CA GLU A 435 -46.98 -29.14 -1.15
C GLU A 435 -47.20 -27.73 -0.56
N ASP A 436 -46.19 -27.09 0.04
CA ASP A 436 -46.34 -25.83 0.81
C ASP A 436 -45.55 -24.65 0.22
N ALA A 437 -45.10 -24.73 -1.04
CA ALA A 437 -44.35 -23.69 -1.74
C ALA A 437 -45.19 -22.44 -2.12
N LYS A 438 -45.86 -21.81 -1.15
CA LYS A 438 -46.37 -20.43 -1.25
C LYS A 438 -45.60 -19.53 -0.29
N TRP A 439 -44.50 -18.97 -0.77
CA TRP A 439 -43.81 -17.87 -0.09
C TRP A 439 -44.75 -16.65 0.01
N ARG A 440 -45.20 -16.32 1.22
CA ARG A 440 -45.75 -15.00 1.51
C ARG A 440 -44.60 -14.06 1.85
N GLU A 441 -44.41 -13.03 1.03
CA GLU A 441 -43.57 -11.87 1.39
C GLU A 441 -44.01 -11.33 2.75
N GLY A 442 -43.13 -11.44 3.75
CA GLY A 442 -43.32 -10.83 5.08
C GLY A 442 -43.20 -11.75 6.30
N THR A 443 -43.18 -13.07 6.14
CA THR A 443 -42.97 -14.00 7.27
C THR A 443 -41.63 -14.74 7.18
N LYS A 444 -40.81 -14.64 8.23
CA LYS A 444 -39.47 -15.26 8.32
C LYS A 444 -39.45 -16.79 8.40
N ARG A 445 -40.59 -17.50 8.31
CA ARG A 445 -40.66 -18.97 8.37
C ARG A 445 -41.79 -19.52 7.49
N PRO A 446 -41.54 -20.51 6.61
CA PRO A 446 -42.58 -21.30 5.98
C PRO A 446 -43.30 -22.19 7.01
N ARG A 447 -44.59 -22.51 6.77
CA ARG A 447 -45.23 -23.66 7.42
C ARG A 447 -44.66 -24.94 6.79
N GLY A 448 -44.47 -25.99 7.59
CA GLY A 448 -43.96 -27.30 7.14
C GLY A 448 -42.49 -27.61 7.44
N VAL A 449 -41.74 -26.69 8.06
CA VAL A 449 -40.31 -26.93 8.35
C VAL A 449 -40.15 -27.84 9.57
N ARG A 450 -39.66 -29.08 9.38
CA ARG A 450 -39.08 -29.89 10.46
C ARG A 450 -37.77 -29.25 10.93
N ASP A 451 -37.79 -28.64 12.11
CA ASP A 451 -36.60 -28.05 12.76
C ASP A 451 -35.83 -29.19 13.46
N LEU A 452 -34.89 -29.84 12.76
CA LEU A 452 -33.95 -30.77 13.38
C LEU A 452 -32.84 -29.97 14.07
N ARG A 453 -33.12 -29.46 15.28
CA ARG A 453 -32.09 -28.87 16.13
C ARG A 453 -31.33 -29.97 16.86
N VAL A 454 -30.09 -30.20 16.47
CA VAL A 454 -29.12 -30.91 17.32
C VAL A 454 -28.29 -29.84 18.03
N SER A 455 -28.65 -29.53 19.28
CA SER A 455 -27.81 -28.73 20.17
C SER A 455 -26.77 -29.64 20.80
N SER A 456 -25.48 -29.33 20.63
CA SER A 456 -24.40 -29.89 21.43
C SER A 456 -24.32 -29.20 22.79
#